data_AF-A0A8J3PZA2-F1
#
_entry.id   AF-A0A8J3PZA2-F1
#
_cell.length_a   1.000
_cell.length_b   1.000
_cell.length_c   1.000
_cell.angle_alpha   90.00
_cell.angle_beta   90.00
_cell.angle_gamma   90.00
#
_symmetry.space_group_name_H-M   'P 1'
#
loop_
_entity.id
_entity.type
_entity.pdbx_description
1 polymer ?
#
loop_
_entity_poly.entity_id
_entity_poly.type
_entity_poly.pdbx_seq_one_letter_code
_entity_poly.pdbx_strand_id
1 'polypeptide(L)'
;MTTHRLRFRVTRETALDTGTVVWGADPIDAPIAGGVSGETLTELREEVEAVKHFILDLPGDVPVAVEYVFELPGVSPEELTAYRETITQLSRHLREAVSPTRTVQLY
;
A
#
# COMPACT_ATOMS: atom_id res chain seq x y z
N MET A 1 -5.53 -23.93 1.53
CA MET A 1 -4.30 -23.13 1.67
C MET A 1 -4.55 -22.09 2.73
N THR A 2 -3.67 -21.99 3.73
CA THR A 2 -3.77 -20.97 4.78
C THR A 2 -2.99 -19.75 4.30
N THR A 3 -3.62 -18.58 4.25
CA THR A 3 -2.95 -17.33 3.90
C THR A 3 -2.37 -16.71 5.17
N HIS A 4 -1.06 -16.49 5.17
CA HIS A 4 -0.39 -15.79 6.27
C HIS A 4 -0.67 -14.29 6.17
N ARG A 5 -0.68 -13.59 7.31
CA ARG A 5 -0.93 -12.15 7.37
C ARG A 5 0.23 -11.45 8.04
N LEU A 6 0.62 -10.30 7.49
CA LEU A 6 1.64 -9.43 8.05
C LEU A 6 1.13 -7.99 7.99
N ARG A 7 1.19 -7.28 9.12
CA ARG A 7 0.79 -5.88 9.22
C ARG A 7 2.01 -4.98 9.28
N PHE A 8 2.00 -3.91 8.50
CA PHE A 8 2.99 -2.85 8.54
C PHE A 8 2.35 -1.54 8.97
N ARG A 9 3.02 -0.85 9.89
CA ARG A 9 2.77 0.54 10.19
C ARG A 9 3.53 1.39 9.18
N VAL A 10 2.82 2.22 8.44
CA VAL A 10 3.37 3.11 7.42
C VAL A 10 3.43 4.53 7.96
N THR A 11 4.63 5.10 7.98
CA THR A 11 4.87 6.49 8.38
C THR A 11 5.38 7.32 7.21
N ARG A 12 5.29 8.65 7.35
CA ARG A 12 5.86 9.60 6.40
C ARG A 12 6.77 10.55 7.15
N GLU A 13 8.05 10.50 6.83
CA GLU A 13 9.12 11.14 7.59
C GLU A 13 10.08 11.90 6.67
N THR A 14 10.99 12.68 7.25
CA THR A 14 12.02 13.40 6.52
C THR A 14 13.37 12.76 6.78
N ALA A 15 14.03 12.28 5.71
CA ALA A 15 15.37 11.72 5.79
C ALA A 15 16.37 12.78 6.29
N LEU A 16 17.20 12.40 7.26
CA LEU A 16 18.09 13.36 7.95
C LEU A 16 19.25 13.86 7.10
N ASP A 17 19.72 13.02 6.18
CA ASP A 17 20.89 13.25 5.34
C ASP A 17 20.57 14.07 4.09
N THR A 18 19.40 13.84 3.49
CA THR A 18 18.98 14.49 2.24
C THR A 18 17.89 15.55 2.45
N GLY A 19 17.19 15.51 3.58
CA GLY A 19 16.02 16.34 3.82
C GLY A 19 14.80 15.98 2.96
N THR A 20 14.85 14.88 2.21
CA THR A 20 13.72 14.44 1.37
C THR A 20 12.65 13.77 2.22
N VAL A 21 11.40 13.86 1.76
CA VAL A 21 10.30 13.15 2.40
C VAL A 21 10.33 11.70 1.91
N VAL A 22 10.38 10.77 2.86
CA VAL A 22 10.40 9.33 2.62
C VAL A 22 9.22 8.67 3.32
N TRP A 23 8.84 7.51 2.80
CA TRP A 23 7.86 6.63 3.42
C TRP A 23 8.60 5.51 4.15
N GLY A 24 8.19 5.21 5.38
CA GLY A 24 8.70 4.09 6.17
C GLY A 24 7.60 3.04 6.37
N ALA A 25 7.98 1.77 6.49
CA ALA A 25 7.10 0.68 6.84
C ALA A 25 7.77 -0.25 7.86
N ASP A 26 7.24 -0.25 9.08
CA ASP A 26 7.69 -1.16 10.15
C ASP A 26 6.69 -2.30 10.36
N PRO A 27 7.14 -3.55 10.46
CA PRO A 27 6.24 -4.65 10.79
C PRO A 27 5.74 -4.54 12.24
N ILE A 28 4.44 -4.78 12.44
CA ILE A 28 3.78 -4.66 13.76
C ILE A 28 3.84 -5.98 14.53
N ASP A 29 3.62 -7.10 13.84
CA ASP A 29 3.45 -8.43 14.45
C ASP A 29 4.55 -9.41 14.04
N ALA A 30 5.77 -8.92 13.83
CA ALA A 30 6.87 -9.74 13.36
C ALA A 30 7.99 -9.91 14.39
N PRO A 31 8.72 -11.04 14.33
CA PRO A 31 9.89 -11.27 15.18
C PRO A 31 11.07 -10.34 14.83
N ILE A 32 11.09 -9.76 13.63
CA ILE A 32 12.15 -8.87 13.16
C ILE A 32 11.61 -7.44 13.12
N ALA A 33 12.28 -6.52 13.82
CA ALA A 33 11.88 -5.11 13.94
C ALA A 33 12.52 -4.18 12.87
N GLY A 34 13.09 -4.76 11.80
CA GLY A 34 13.68 -4.01 10.70
C GLY A 34 12.60 -3.57 9.72
N GLY A 35 12.35 -2.27 9.63
CA GLY A 35 11.48 -1.67 8.63
C GLY A 35 12.16 -1.47 7.28
N VAL A 36 11.36 -1.14 6.27
CA VAL A 36 11.83 -0.73 4.94
C VAL A 36 11.37 0.69 4.63
N SER A 37 12.01 1.35 3.67
CA SER A 37 11.68 2.72 3.27
C SER A 37 11.72 2.90 1.76
N GLY A 38 10.96 3.84 1.23
CA GLY A 38 10.99 4.25 -0.17
C GLY A 38 10.66 5.74 -0.34
N GLU A 39 11.07 6.34 -1.45
CA GLU A 39 10.74 7.74 -1.76
C GLU A 39 9.27 7.88 -2.18
N THR A 40 8.71 6.81 -2.75
CA THR A 40 7.30 6.71 -3.13
C THR A 40 6.58 5.56 -2.42
N LEU A 41 5.24 5.65 -2.35
CA LEU A 41 4.41 4.54 -1.85
C LEU A 41 4.48 3.29 -2.75
N THR A 42 4.85 3.45 -4.03
CA THR A 42 5.04 2.32 -4.94
C THR A 42 6.31 1.58 -4.56
N GLU A 43 7.44 2.29 -4.45
CA GLU A 43 8.71 1.71 -4.00
C GLU A 43 8.57 1.05 -2.64
N LEU A 44 7.91 1.71 -1.67
CA LEU A 44 7.69 1.12 -0.35
C LEU A 44 6.96 -0.23 -0.42
N ARG A 45 5.98 -0.37 -1.33
CA ARG A 45 5.25 -1.64 -1.50
C ARG A 45 6.11 -2.71 -2.15
N GLU A 46 6.98 -2.33 -3.08
CA GLU A 46 7.94 -3.24 -3.71
C GLU A 46 8.94 -3.76 -2.67
N GLU A 47 9.47 -2.88 -1.83
CA GLU A 47 10.35 -3.24 -0.72
C GLU A 47 9.65 -4.18 0.28
N VAL A 48 8.41 -3.87 0.68
CA VAL A 48 7.63 -4.73 1.58
C VAL A 48 7.36 -6.10 0.95
N GLU A 49 7.05 -6.15 -0.34
CA GLU A 49 6.84 -7.41 -1.07
C GLU A 49 8.13 -8.25 -1.10
N ALA A 50 9.30 -7.61 -1.25
CA ALA A 50 10.59 -8.27 -1.26
C ALA A 50 10.96 -8.89 0.10
N VAL A 51 10.51 -8.29 1.21
CA VAL A 51 10.91 -8.74 2.56
C VAL A 51 9.86 -9.56 3.31
N LYS A 52 8.59 -9.57 2.89
CA LYS A 52 7.49 -10.18 3.68
C LYS A 52 7.69 -11.67 4.00
N HIS A 53 8.26 -12.44 3.07
CA HIS A 53 8.53 -13.86 3.26
C HIS A 53 9.70 -14.09 4.20
N PHE A 54 10.74 -13.26 4.08
CA PHE A 54 11.88 -13.28 4.99
C PHE A 54 11.46 -12.96 6.43
N ILE A 55 10.62 -11.93 6.61
CA ILE A 55 10.12 -11.51 7.93
C ILE A 55 9.36 -12.63 8.64
N LEU A 56 8.62 -13.46 7.89
CA LEU A 56 7.84 -14.57 8.41
C LEU A 56 8.59 -15.91 8.42
N ASP A 57 9.84 -15.96 7.94
CA ASP A 57 10.60 -17.19 7.71
C ASP A 57 9.82 -18.22 6.86
N LEU A 58 9.23 -17.74 5.75
CA LEU A 58 8.42 -18.54 4.84
C LEU A 58 9.07 -18.67 3.45
N PRO A 59 8.86 -19.79 2.74
CA PRO A 59 9.18 -19.91 1.32
C PRO A 59 8.40 -18.91 0.45
N GLY A 60 9.00 -18.42 -0.64
CA GLY A 60 8.43 -17.37 -1.50
C GLY A 60 7.14 -17.74 -2.24
N ASP A 61 6.85 -19.03 -2.39
CA ASP A 61 5.61 -19.54 -2.99
C ASP A 61 4.43 -19.60 -2.01
N VAL A 62 4.68 -19.40 -0.71
CA VAL A 62 3.63 -19.35 0.31
C VAL A 62 2.86 -18.02 0.20
N PRO A 63 1.52 -18.05 0.10
CA PRO A 63 0.74 -16.81 0.06
C PRO A 63 0.84 -16.01 1.38
N VAL A 64 1.32 -14.77 1.27
CA VAL A 64 1.34 -13.78 2.36
C VAL A 64 0.53 -12.55 1.95
N ALA A 65 -0.50 -12.25 2.73
CA ALA A 65 -1.29 -11.03 2.61
C ALA A 65 -0.69 -9.94 3.50
N VAL A 66 -0.45 -8.78 2.91
CA VAL A 66 0.09 -7.60 3.59
C VAL A 66 -1.01 -6.59 3.86
N GLU A 67 -1.07 -6.08 5.08
CA GLU A 67 -1.97 -5.02 5.49
C GLU A 67 -1.16 -3.80 5.93
N TYR A 68 -1.60 -2.61 5.49
CA TYR A 68 -0.91 -1.35 5.76
C TYR A 68 -1.76 -0.44 6.66
N VAL A 69 -1.24 -0.14 7.84
CA VAL A 69 -1.80 0.79 8.82
C VAL A 69 -1.07 2.11 8.69
N PHE A 70 -1.74 3.15 8.19
CA PHE A 70 -1.09 4.45 7.93
C PHE A 70 -1.19 5.33 9.16
N GLU A 71 -0.04 5.74 9.69
CA GLU A 71 0.09 6.72 10.77
C GLU A 71 0.66 8.01 10.18
N LEU A 72 -0.23 8.88 9.71
CA LEU A 72 0.13 10.16 9.11
C LEU A 72 -0.07 11.30 10.11
N PRO A 73 0.96 12.14 10.36
CA PRO A 73 0.82 13.29 11.24
C PRO A 73 -0.30 14.22 10.79
N GLY A 74 -1.23 14.52 11.69
CA GLY A 74 -2.34 15.43 11.43
C GLY A 74 -3.47 14.87 10.56
N VAL A 75 -3.47 13.55 10.28
CA VAL A 75 -4.57 12.88 9.55
C VAL A 75 -5.12 11.76 10.41
N SER A 76 -6.40 11.83 10.74
CA SER A 76 -7.07 10.78 11.48
C SER A 76 -7.32 9.53 10.61
N PRO A 77 -7.45 8.34 11.22
CA PRO A 77 -7.80 7.12 10.48
C PRO A 77 -9.14 7.21 9.72
N GLU A 78 -10.11 7.97 10.26
CA GLU A 78 -11.42 8.19 9.63
C GLU A 78 -11.30 9.01 8.35
N GLU A 79 -10.50 10.09 8.36
CA GLU A 79 -10.22 10.91 7.18
C GLU A 79 -9.49 10.12 6.09
N LEU A 80 -8.52 9.28 6.49
CA LEU A 80 -7.83 8.35 5.59
C LEU A 80 -8.80 7.35 4.95
N THR A 81 -9.76 6.85 5.71
CA THR A 81 -10.78 5.91 5.22
C THR A 81 -11.71 6.59 4.23
N ALA A 82 -12.26 7.74 4.58
CA ALA A 82 -13.13 8.54 3.72
C ALA A 82 -12.43 8.94 2.41
N TYR A 83 -11.15 9.31 2.47
CA TYR A 83 -10.34 9.61 1.29
C TYR A 83 -10.21 8.39 0.36
N ARG A 84 -9.92 7.20 0.91
CA ARG A 84 -9.81 5.96 0.12
C ARG A 84 -11.11 5.57 -0.55
N GLU A 85 -12.24 5.71 0.14
CA GLU A 85 -13.56 5.45 -0.41
C GLU A 85 -13.85 6.40 -1.58
N THR A 86 -13.55 7.68 -1.41
CA THR A 86 -13.72 8.71 -2.44
C THR A 86 -12.88 8.40 -3.68
N ILE A 87 -11.59 8.10 -3.52
CA ILE A 87 -10.70 7.71 -4.63
C ILE A 87 -11.22 6.46 -5.33
N THR A 88 -11.71 5.47 -4.58
CA THR A 88 -12.25 4.23 -5.17
C THR A 88 -13.50 4.50 -5.99
N GLN A 89 -14.42 5.34 -5.48
CA GLN A 89 -15.61 5.77 -6.21
C GLN A 89 -15.26 6.56 -7.46
N LEU A 90 -14.36 7.54 -7.36
CA LEU A 90 -13.88 8.31 -8.51
C LEU A 90 -13.24 7.41 -9.58
N SER A 91 -12.38 6.47 -9.16
CA SER A 91 -11.72 5.52 -10.06
C SER A 91 -12.71 4.60 -10.77
N ARG A 92 -13.82 4.25 -10.11
CA ARG A 92 -14.90 3.46 -10.70
C ARG A 92 -15.66 4.27 -11.75
N HIS A 93 -16.06 5.49 -11.39
CA HIS A 93 -16.75 6.40 -12.31
C HIS A 93 -15.91 6.76 -13.54
N LEU A 94 -14.60 6.99 -13.37
CA LEU A 94 -13.70 7.23 -14.49
C LEU A 94 -13.58 6.01 -15.41
N ARG A 95 -13.57 4.79 -14.88
CA ARG A 95 -13.58 3.56 -15.71
C ARG A 95 -14.89 3.36 -16.46
N GLU A 96 -16.02 3.65 -15.83
CA GLU A 96 -17.35 3.57 -16.45
C GLU A 96 -17.54 4.63 -17.55
N ALA A 97 -17.05 5.86 -17.33
CA ALA A 97 -17.13 6.95 -18.29
C ALA A 97 -16.23 6.77 -19.53
N VAL A 98 -15.19 5.93 -19.45
CA VAL A 98 -14.24 5.67 -20.54
C VAL A 98 -14.63 4.44 -21.39
N SER A 99 -15.68 3.69 -21.02
CA SER A 99 -16.23 2.64 -21.89
C SER A 99 -16.96 3.27 -23.10
N PRO A 100 -16.48 3.11 -24.35
CA PRO A 100 -17.07 3.79 -25.48
C PRO A 100 -18.41 3.14 -25.86
N THR A 101 -19.50 3.87 -25.67
CA THR A 101 -20.73 3.67 -26.44
C THR A 101 -20.44 4.03 -27.89
N ARG A 102 -20.06 3.05 -28.73
CA ARG A 102 -20.14 3.19 -30.19
C ARG A 102 -20.41 1.84 -30.85
N THR A 103 -21.69 1.50 -30.97
CA THR A 103 -22.17 0.76 -32.13
C THR A 103 -23.01 1.74 -32.94
N VAL A 104 -22.35 2.45 -33.85
CA VAL A 104 -23.07 3.13 -34.95
C VAL A 104 -23.40 2.04 -35.95
N GLN A 105 -24.65 1.61 -36.00
CA GLN A 105 -25.14 0.86 -37.17
C GLN A 105 -25.36 1.87 -38.29
N LEU A 106 -24.53 1.76 -39.34
CA LEU A 106 -24.80 2.36 -40.64
C LEU A 106 -25.62 1.33 -41.44
N TYR A 107 -26.84 1.70 -41.81
CA TYR A 107 -27.64 1.06 -42.86
C TYR A 107 -27.54 1.88 -44.13
#